data_AF-A0A661KQK8-F1
#
_entry.id   AF-A0A661KQK8-F1
#
_cell.length_a   1.000
_cell.length_b   1.000
_cell.length_c   1.000
_cell.angle_alpha   90.00
_cell.angle_beta   90.00
_cell.angle_gamma   90.00
#
_symmetry.space_group_name_H-M   'P 1'
#
loop_
_entity.id
_entity.type
_entity.pdbx_description
1 polymer ?
#
loop_
_entity_poly.entity_id
_entity_poly.type
_entity_poly.pdbx_seq_one_letter_code
_entity_poly.pdbx_strand_id
1 'polypeptide(L)'
;VEFSLQDRSTDTIAVDLNNRPFRTKDGRLLFRPGGHGALLDNLNTIDGDVIFIKNIDNVVPDRLKQHIYLWKRALAGYLLKIRDRVNGSIRALKKGADENTLQRIEAFCKEYLCLEIPQNLGKAQRIEYIIDHLNRPLRVCGMVRNVKEPGGGPFWIKDPEGNVSLQIVESAQVDMSSEEQRDIFDSSTHFNPVDIVCWVKDWQGNRFDLKKYVDTNAVFITTKSKDGKELKALELPGLWNGGMAYWNSIFIEVPFITFNPVKKVVDLLRENHQ
;
A
#
# COMPACT_ATOMS: atom_id res chain seq x y z
N VAL A 1 10.29 18.91 14.57
CA VAL A 1 9.25 18.15 13.83
C VAL A 1 8.74 19.08 12.75
N GLU A 2 9.01 18.78 11.50
CA GLU A 2 8.36 19.45 10.37
C GLU A 2 7.08 18.67 10.06
N PHE A 3 5.96 19.38 9.91
CA PHE A 3 4.67 18.77 9.58
C PHE A 3 4.37 19.02 8.11
N SER A 4 3.93 17.96 7.42
CA SER A 4 3.30 18.08 6.11
C SER A 4 1.81 17.85 6.30
N LEU A 5 0.99 18.70 5.70
CA LEU A 5 -0.46 18.56 5.71
C LEU A 5 -0.90 17.98 4.37
N GLN A 6 -2.04 17.28 4.37
CA GLN A 6 -2.70 16.89 3.13
C GLN A 6 -2.95 18.16 2.28
N ASP A 7 -2.58 18.10 1.00
CA ASP A 7 -2.84 19.21 0.10
C ASP A 7 -4.34 19.35 -0.15
N ARG A 8 -4.90 20.53 0.06
CA ARG A 8 -6.32 20.83 -0.19
C ARG A 8 -6.70 20.69 -1.66
N SER A 9 -5.73 20.72 -2.57
CA SER A 9 -5.96 20.44 -3.99
C SER A 9 -6.48 19.01 -4.25
N THR A 10 -6.29 18.10 -3.29
CA THR A 10 -6.78 16.72 -3.32
C THR A 10 -8.20 16.55 -2.77
N ASP A 11 -8.81 17.62 -2.25
CA ASP A 11 -10.19 17.56 -1.75
C ASP A 11 -11.16 17.28 -2.91
N THR A 12 -12.11 16.38 -2.68
CA THR A 12 -13.11 16.01 -3.67
C THR A 12 -14.43 16.69 -3.38
N ILE A 13 -15.21 16.95 -4.43
CA ILE A 13 -16.56 17.51 -4.28
C ILE A 13 -17.52 16.47 -3.70
N ALA A 14 -18.28 16.86 -2.68
CA ALA A 14 -19.40 16.05 -2.18
C ALA A 14 -20.64 16.23 -3.05
N VAL A 15 -21.41 15.17 -3.23
CA VAL A 15 -22.66 15.17 -4.00
C VAL A 15 -23.82 14.63 -3.17
N ASP A 16 -25.06 14.99 -3.52
CA ASP A 16 -26.25 14.35 -2.98
C ASP A 16 -26.43 12.92 -3.54
N LEU A 17 -27.45 12.19 -3.08
CA LEU A 17 -27.71 10.83 -3.55
C LEU A 17 -27.99 10.76 -5.07
N ASN A 18 -28.45 11.86 -5.67
CA ASN A 18 -28.71 12.04 -7.10
C ASN A 18 -27.50 12.56 -7.89
N ASN A 19 -26.29 12.54 -7.30
CA ASN A 19 -25.05 13.02 -7.92
C ASN A 19 -25.02 14.53 -8.26
N ARG A 20 -25.85 15.35 -7.61
CA ARG A 20 -25.78 16.81 -7.75
C ARG A 20 -24.84 17.40 -6.71
N PRO A 21 -24.06 18.47 -7.04
CA PRO A 21 -23.15 19.09 -6.10
C PRO A 21 -23.83 19.45 -4.77
N PHE A 22 -23.29 18.93 -3.66
CA PHE A 22 -23.82 19.18 -2.34
C PHE A 22 -23.48 20.61 -1.90
N ARG A 23 -24.51 21.36 -1.49
CA ARG A 23 -24.35 22.74 -1.02
C ARG A 23 -24.64 22.87 0.47
N THR A 24 -23.79 23.63 1.15
CA THR A 24 -24.00 24.03 2.55
C THR A 24 -25.15 25.04 2.65
N LYS A 25 -25.61 25.35 3.88
CA LYS A 25 -26.74 26.27 4.12
C LYS A 25 -26.52 27.68 3.55
N ASP A 26 -25.27 28.11 3.43
CA ASP A 26 -24.82 29.37 2.83
C ASP A 26 -24.61 29.29 1.30
N GLY A 27 -24.97 28.16 0.66
CA GLY A 27 -24.94 27.99 -0.79
C GLY A 27 -23.59 27.57 -1.38
N ARG A 28 -22.53 27.46 -0.58
CA ARG A 28 -21.19 27.04 -1.01
C ARG A 28 -21.14 25.54 -1.34
N LEU A 29 -20.23 25.16 -2.23
CA LEU A 29 -19.94 23.75 -2.50
C LEU A 29 -19.24 23.13 -1.30
N LEU A 30 -19.62 21.91 -0.95
CA LEU A 30 -18.95 21.14 0.07
C LEU A 30 -17.85 20.28 -0.55
N PHE A 31 -16.63 20.49 -0.06
CA PHE A 31 -15.48 19.64 -0.36
C PHE A 31 -15.16 18.74 0.83
N ARG A 32 -14.60 17.56 0.56
CA ARG A 32 -14.22 16.56 1.55
C ARG A 32 -12.78 16.11 1.30
N PRO A 33 -12.01 15.79 2.36
CA PRO A 33 -10.69 15.21 2.18
C PRO A 33 -10.77 13.94 1.33
N GLY A 34 -9.89 13.80 0.34
CA GLY A 34 -9.84 12.66 -0.58
C GLY A 34 -9.35 11.33 0.01
N GLY A 35 -9.44 11.14 1.33
CA GLY A 35 -8.94 9.96 2.02
C GLY A 35 -7.42 9.89 2.10
N HIS A 36 -6.90 8.77 2.61
CA HIS A 36 -5.45 8.58 2.81
C HIS A 36 -4.66 8.51 1.50
N GLY A 37 -5.33 8.24 0.36
CA GLY A 37 -4.73 8.32 -0.99
C GLY A 37 -4.12 9.68 -1.32
N ALA A 38 -4.65 10.76 -0.73
CA ALA A 38 -4.11 12.10 -0.89
C ALA A 38 -2.66 12.26 -0.38
N LEU A 39 -2.20 11.37 0.50
CA LEU A 39 -0.83 11.39 1.02
C LEU A 39 0.22 10.97 -0.02
N LEU A 40 -0.17 10.49 -1.20
CA LEU A 40 0.77 10.15 -2.26
C LEU A 40 1.61 11.35 -2.70
N ASP A 41 1.02 12.55 -2.75
CA ASP A 41 1.74 13.79 -3.08
C ASP A 41 2.78 14.15 -2.00
N ASN A 42 2.42 13.98 -0.73
CA ASN A 42 3.36 14.13 0.37
C ASN A 42 4.50 13.12 0.25
N LEU A 43 4.19 11.85 -0.06
CA LEU A 43 5.19 10.80 -0.22
C LEU A 43 6.14 11.06 -1.41
N ASN A 44 5.61 11.62 -2.50
CA ASN A 44 6.38 11.95 -3.70
C ASN A 44 7.38 13.08 -3.46
N THR A 45 7.11 13.96 -2.50
CA THR A 45 7.94 15.13 -2.17
C THR A 45 8.88 14.91 -0.98
N ILE A 46 8.60 13.94 -0.11
CA ILE A 46 9.45 13.62 1.05
C ILE A 46 10.87 13.22 0.60
N ASP A 47 11.88 13.95 1.08
CA ASP A 47 13.27 13.59 0.86
C ASP A 47 13.79 12.55 1.88
N GLY A 48 13.43 11.29 1.66
CA GLY A 48 13.97 10.15 2.40
C GLY A 48 14.39 9.00 1.49
N ASP A 49 15.37 8.21 1.94
CA ASP A 49 15.77 6.94 1.31
C ASP A 49 14.85 5.79 1.74
N VAL A 50 14.69 5.62 3.05
CA VAL A 50 13.81 4.64 3.68
C VAL A 50 12.69 5.39 4.39
N ILE A 51 11.45 5.15 3.97
CA ILE A 51 10.28 5.87 4.47
C ILE A 51 9.41 4.90 5.25
N PHE A 52 9.09 5.26 6.51
CA PHE A 52 8.17 4.49 7.35
C PHE A 52 6.80 5.14 7.34
N ILE A 53 5.77 4.37 7.01
CA ILE A 53 4.38 4.77 7.10
C ILE A 53 3.78 4.01 8.27
N LYS A 54 3.07 4.71 9.15
CA LYS A 54 2.28 4.15 10.23
C LYS A 54 1.10 5.03 10.58
N ASN A 55 0.04 4.42 11.10
CA ASN A 55 -1.03 5.19 11.71
C ASN A 55 -0.55 5.84 13.02
N ILE A 56 -1.07 7.04 13.28
CA ILE A 56 -0.72 7.84 14.45
C ILE A 56 -1.26 7.24 15.75
N ASP A 57 -2.36 6.50 15.68
CA ASP A 57 -3.02 5.84 16.81
C ASP A 57 -2.32 4.55 17.25
N ASN A 58 -1.42 3.99 16.43
CA ASN A 58 -0.61 2.84 16.78
C ASN A 58 0.61 3.27 17.61
N VAL A 59 0.44 3.27 18.94
CA VAL A 59 1.42 3.77 19.92
C VAL A 59 1.54 2.86 21.13
N VAL A 60 2.70 2.88 21.78
CA VAL A 60 2.95 2.11 23.02
C VAL A 60 3.76 2.92 24.03
N PRO A 61 3.68 2.61 25.33
CA PRO A 61 4.57 3.13 26.36
C PRO A 61 6.04 2.78 26.08
N ASP A 62 6.96 3.56 26.66
CA ASP A 62 8.40 3.45 26.40
C ASP A 62 8.96 2.04 26.62
N ARG A 63 8.45 1.32 27.64
CA ARG A 63 8.85 -0.05 27.97
C ARG A 63 8.64 -1.04 26.82
N LEU A 64 7.66 -0.81 25.93
CA LEU A 64 7.34 -1.70 24.82
C LEU A 64 7.96 -1.27 23.48
N LYS A 65 8.52 -0.05 23.39
CA LYS A 65 9.08 0.49 22.14
C LYS A 65 10.22 -0.34 21.56
N GLN A 66 10.99 -1.02 22.41
CA GLN A 66 12.12 -1.87 21.97
C GLN A 66 11.65 -2.99 21.03
N HIS A 67 10.50 -3.61 21.29
CA HIS A 67 9.93 -4.62 20.40
C HIS A 67 9.55 -4.03 19.05
N ILE A 68 8.95 -2.83 19.03
CA ILE A 68 8.60 -2.13 17.80
C ILE A 68 9.85 -1.76 17.00
N TYR A 69 10.90 -1.25 17.66
CA TYR A 69 12.15 -0.89 16.99
C TYR A 69 12.84 -2.08 16.37
N LEU A 70 12.84 -3.24 17.05
CA LEU A 70 13.38 -4.47 16.48
C LEU A 70 12.71 -4.80 15.14
N TRP A 71 11.38 -4.81 15.09
CA TRP A 71 10.64 -5.17 13.88
C TRP A 71 10.73 -4.09 12.80
N LYS A 72 10.73 -2.80 13.15
CA LYS A 72 10.98 -1.74 12.15
C LYS A 72 12.35 -1.86 11.50
N ARG A 73 13.39 -2.19 12.27
CA ARG A 73 14.73 -2.47 11.70
C ARG A 73 14.73 -3.74 10.86
N ALA A 74 14.00 -4.79 11.25
CA ALA A 74 13.90 -6.02 10.48
C ALA A 74 13.24 -5.77 9.11
N LEU A 75 12.10 -5.07 9.08
CA LEU A 75 11.41 -4.70 7.84
C LEU A 75 12.28 -3.80 6.95
N ALA A 76 12.94 -2.78 7.52
CA ALA A 76 13.83 -1.91 6.77
C ALA A 76 15.09 -2.63 6.26
N GLY A 77 15.69 -3.50 7.07
CA GLY A 77 16.84 -4.31 6.65
C GLY A 77 16.47 -5.28 5.53
N TYR A 78 15.28 -5.87 5.59
CA TYR A 78 14.77 -6.73 4.54
C TYR A 78 14.49 -5.93 3.25
N LEU A 79 13.86 -4.76 3.36
CA LEU A 79 13.66 -3.83 2.23
C LEU A 79 14.99 -3.52 1.52
N LEU A 80 16.03 -3.17 2.28
CA LEU A 80 17.36 -2.87 1.72
C LEU A 80 17.97 -4.10 1.04
N LYS A 81 17.86 -5.29 1.65
CA LYS A 81 18.33 -6.55 1.05
C LYS A 81 17.66 -6.83 -0.29
N ILE A 82 16.34 -6.66 -0.37
CA ILE A 82 15.59 -6.84 -1.62
C ILE A 82 15.98 -5.78 -2.64
N ARG A 83 16.05 -4.50 -2.25
CA ARG A 83 16.48 -3.41 -3.12
C ARG A 83 17.86 -3.67 -3.74
N ASP A 84 18.81 -4.18 -2.96
CA ASP A 84 20.14 -4.50 -3.48
C ASP A 84 20.12 -5.64 -4.49
N ARG A 85 19.28 -6.66 -4.24
CA ARG A 85 19.07 -7.78 -5.18
C ARG A 85 18.37 -7.32 -6.46
N VAL A 86 17.37 -6.45 -6.37
CA VAL A 86 16.70 -5.81 -7.51
C VAL A 86 17.72 -5.04 -8.35
N ASN A 87 18.51 -4.16 -7.73
CA ASN A 87 19.50 -3.35 -8.41
C ASN A 87 20.61 -4.21 -9.04
N GLY A 88 21.05 -5.26 -8.35
CA GLY A 88 22.01 -6.24 -8.86
C GLY A 88 21.48 -6.97 -10.10
N SER A 89 20.23 -7.42 -10.06
CA SER A 89 19.55 -8.08 -11.18
C SER A 89 19.44 -7.15 -12.39
N ILE A 90 18.97 -5.92 -12.22
CA ILE A 90 18.86 -4.94 -13.33
C ILE A 90 20.25 -4.69 -13.95
N ARG A 91 21.30 -4.52 -13.14
CA ARG A 91 22.66 -4.33 -13.64
C ARG A 91 23.17 -5.54 -14.43
N ALA A 92 22.90 -6.76 -13.95
CA ALA A 92 23.30 -7.97 -14.64
C ALA A 92 22.57 -8.11 -15.99
N LEU A 93 21.26 -7.87 -16.01
CA LEU A 93 20.45 -7.91 -17.23
C LEU A 93 20.93 -6.89 -18.27
N LYS A 94 21.15 -5.63 -17.87
CA LYS A 94 21.65 -4.57 -18.77
C LYS A 94 23.06 -4.83 -19.32
N LYS A 95 23.87 -5.65 -18.64
CA LYS A 95 25.21 -6.05 -19.10
C LYS A 95 25.21 -7.27 -20.02
N GLY A 96 24.04 -7.83 -20.36
CA GLY A 96 23.93 -9.02 -21.19
C GLY A 96 24.05 -10.31 -20.38
N ALA A 97 23.18 -10.48 -19.39
CA ALA A 97 23.11 -11.72 -18.60
C ALA A 97 22.99 -12.97 -19.48
N ASP A 98 23.76 -14.00 -19.12
CA ASP A 98 23.63 -15.33 -19.71
C ASP A 98 22.31 -15.99 -19.27
N GLU A 99 21.99 -17.14 -19.87
CA GLU A 99 20.71 -17.82 -19.59
C GLU A 99 20.61 -18.31 -18.14
N ASN A 100 21.73 -18.72 -17.52
CA ASN A 100 21.75 -19.16 -16.13
C ASN A 100 21.43 -17.99 -15.18
N THR A 101 22.04 -16.84 -15.40
CA THR A 101 21.80 -15.62 -14.63
C THR A 101 20.36 -15.15 -14.80
N LEU A 102 19.84 -15.17 -16.03
CA LEU A 102 18.45 -14.84 -16.31
C LEU A 102 17.50 -15.75 -15.54
N GLN A 103 17.66 -17.07 -15.59
CA GLN A 103 16.83 -18.03 -14.84
C GLN A 103 16.88 -17.79 -13.31
N ARG A 104 18.06 -17.46 -12.76
CA ARG A 104 18.18 -17.10 -11.33
C ARG A 104 17.42 -15.82 -10.98
N ILE A 105 17.39 -14.86 -11.89
CA ILE A 105 16.63 -13.61 -11.72
C ILE A 105 15.13 -13.87 -11.86
N GLU A 106 14.71 -14.68 -12.84
CA GLU A 106 13.31 -15.12 -13.00
C GLU A 106 12.81 -15.82 -11.73
N ALA A 107 13.61 -16.74 -11.18
CA ALA A 107 13.31 -17.42 -9.93
C ALA A 107 13.19 -16.43 -8.75
N PHE A 108 14.10 -15.45 -8.66
CA PHE A 108 14.00 -14.38 -7.66
C PHE A 108 12.70 -13.58 -7.78
N CYS A 109 12.34 -13.16 -9.00
CA CYS A 109 11.13 -12.37 -9.23
C CYS A 109 9.88 -13.17 -8.84
N LYS A 110 9.84 -14.47 -9.18
CA LYS A 110 8.74 -15.36 -8.82
C LYS A 110 8.63 -15.59 -7.32
N GLU A 111 9.75 -15.94 -6.66
CA GLU A 111 9.76 -16.35 -5.25
C GLU A 111 9.56 -15.17 -4.29
N TYR A 112 10.16 -14.01 -4.59
CA TYR A 112 10.19 -12.88 -3.65
C TYR A 112 9.25 -11.74 -4.01
N LEU A 113 8.95 -11.55 -5.29
CA LEU A 113 8.10 -10.45 -5.76
C LEU A 113 6.75 -10.94 -6.32
N CYS A 114 6.54 -12.26 -6.33
CA CYS A 114 5.36 -12.90 -6.92
C CYS A 114 5.07 -12.45 -8.36
N LEU A 115 6.12 -12.14 -9.11
CA LEU A 115 6.00 -11.73 -10.51
C LEU A 115 5.87 -12.98 -11.40
N GLU A 116 4.76 -13.06 -12.13
CA GLU A 116 4.57 -14.06 -13.18
C GLU A 116 5.13 -13.56 -14.51
N ILE A 117 6.11 -14.27 -15.07
CA ILE A 117 6.73 -13.92 -16.34
C ILE A 117 6.07 -14.75 -17.45
N PRO A 118 5.48 -14.10 -18.48
CA PRO A 118 4.81 -14.82 -19.55
C PRO A 118 5.77 -15.74 -20.32
N GLN A 119 5.36 -17.00 -20.51
CA GLN A 119 6.21 -18.05 -21.10
C GLN A 119 6.42 -17.91 -22.60
N ASN A 120 5.60 -17.11 -23.28
CA ASN A 120 5.63 -16.88 -24.72
C ASN A 120 6.61 -15.77 -25.15
N LEU A 121 7.33 -15.15 -24.21
CA LEU A 121 8.27 -14.06 -24.52
C LEU A 121 9.62 -14.61 -24.97
N GLY A 122 10.17 -14.05 -26.04
CA GLY A 122 11.57 -14.28 -26.42
C GLY A 122 12.54 -13.71 -25.37
N LYS A 123 13.81 -14.14 -25.39
CA LYS A 123 14.80 -13.74 -24.38
C LYS A 123 14.88 -12.23 -24.14
N ALA A 124 14.96 -11.43 -25.21
CA ALA A 124 15.04 -9.97 -25.09
C ALA A 124 13.77 -9.37 -24.44
N GLN A 125 12.59 -9.84 -24.84
CA GLN A 125 11.31 -9.39 -24.29
C GLN A 125 11.17 -9.76 -22.81
N ARG A 126 11.62 -10.96 -22.40
CA ARG A 126 11.66 -11.33 -20.97
C ARG A 126 12.55 -10.39 -20.18
N ILE A 127 13.73 -10.05 -20.70
CA ILE A 127 14.67 -9.13 -20.03
C ILE A 127 14.03 -7.76 -19.85
N GLU A 128 13.41 -7.21 -20.90
CA GLU A 128 12.70 -5.93 -20.84
C GLU A 128 11.55 -5.98 -19.84
N TYR A 129 10.72 -7.03 -19.89
CA TYR A 129 9.61 -7.25 -18.96
C TYR A 129 10.09 -7.29 -17.50
N ILE A 130 11.14 -8.06 -17.22
CA ILE A 130 11.72 -8.17 -15.87
C ILE A 130 12.26 -6.82 -15.41
N ILE A 131 13.01 -6.10 -16.26
CA ILE A 131 13.56 -4.78 -15.89
C ILE A 131 12.43 -3.80 -15.57
N ASP A 132 11.36 -3.77 -16.37
CA ASP A 132 10.21 -2.89 -16.14
C ASP A 132 9.53 -3.15 -14.79
N HIS A 133 9.37 -4.42 -14.41
CA HIS A 133 8.75 -4.80 -13.14
C HIS A 133 9.68 -4.64 -11.94
N LEU A 134 10.98 -4.93 -12.11
CA LEU A 134 11.99 -4.70 -11.07
C LEU A 134 12.20 -3.21 -10.80
N ASN A 135 12.14 -2.37 -11.84
CA ASN A 135 12.37 -0.93 -11.72
C ASN A 135 11.10 -0.16 -11.35
N ARG A 136 10.48 -0.55 -10.23
CA ARG A 136 9.31 0.09 -9.64
C ARG A 136 9.56 0.42 -8.17
N PRO A 137 8.80 1.35 -7.56
CA PRO A 137 8.84 1.57 -6.12
C PRO A 137 8.61 0.27 -5.34
N LEU A 138 9.26 0.13 -4.19
CA LEU A 138 9.25 -1.08 -3.38
C LEU A 138 8.66 -0.79 -2.00
N ARG A 139 7.81 -1.69 -1.51
CA ARG A 139 7.29 -1.66 -0.14
C ARG A 139 7.40 -3.03 0.51
N VAL A 140 7.77 -3.02 1.79
CA VAL A 140 7.72 -4.16 2.68
C VAL A 140 6.71 -3.84 3.77
N CYS A 141 5.67 -4.66 3.88
CA CYS A 141 4.54 -4.43 4.79
C CYS A 141 4.54 -5.50 5.87
N GLY A 142 4.57 -5.07 7.14
CA GLY A 142 4.30 -5.95 8.27
C GLY A 142 2.85 -6.40 8.26
N MET A 143 2.61 -7.68 8.48
CA MET A 143 1.28 -8.27 8.59
C MET A 143 1.13 -8.88 9.97
N VAL A 144 0.04 -8.59 10.67
CA VAL A 144 -0.25 -9.19 11.98
C VAL A 144 -1.41 -10.17 11.83
N ARG A 145 -1.40 -11.24 12.63
CA ARG A 145 -2.52 -12.18 12.66
C ARG A 145 -3.81 -11.48 13.06
N ASN A 146 -4.87 -11.75 12.32
CA ASN A 146 -6.14 -11.08 12.52
C ASN A 146 -6.86 -11.62 13.77
N VAL A 147 -7.20 -10.72 14.67
CA VAL A 147 -7.97 -10.98 15.90
C VAL A 147 -9.34 -10.30 15.85
N LYS A 148 -9.97 -10.32 14.66
CA LYS A 148 -11.26 -9.67 14.33
C LYS A 148 -11.21 -8.14 14.23
N GLU A 149 -10.04 -7.58 13.89
CA GLU A 149 -9.92 -6.15 13.65
C GLU A 149 -10.27 -5.83 12.18
N PRO A 150 -11.06 -4.77 11.92
CA PRO A 150 -11.29 -4.31 10.56
C PRO A 150 -10.01 -3.69 10.00
N GLY A 151 -9.64 -4.06 8.78
CA GLY A 151 -8.48 -3.52 8.09
C GLY A 151 -8.23 -4.24 6.76
N GLY A 152 -7.33 -3.69 5.95
CA GLY A 152 -6.91 -4.31 4.70
C GLY A 152 -6.06 -5.56 4.95
N GLY A 153 -6.30 -6.62 4.18
CA GLY A 153 -5.56 -7.88 4.25
C GLY A 153 -4.60 -8.09 3.07
N PRO A 154 -3.66 -9.03 3.16
CA PRO A 154 -2.81 -9.44 2.05
C PRO A 154 -3.57 -10.34 1.08
N PHE A 155 -3.70 -9.94 -0.18
CA PHE A 155 -4.36 -10.75 -1.22
C PHE A 155 -3.63 -10.66 -2.56
N TRP A 156 -3.83 -11.68 -3.39
CA TRP A 156 -3.55 -11.58 -4.81
C TRP A 156 -4.74 -10.94 -5.52
N ILE A 157 -4.47 -9.90 -6.31
CA ILE A 157 -5.46 -9.35 -7.24
C ILE A 157 -5.10 -9.79 -8.65
N LYS A 158 -6.12 -9.89 -9.49
CA LYS A 158 -5.96 -10.07 -10.93
C LYS A 158 -6.51 -8.83 -11.63
N ASP A 159 -5.67 -8.17 -12.43
CA ASP A 159 -6.09 -7.02 -13.22
C ASP A 159 -6.90 -7.44 -14.47
N PRO A 160 -7.54 -6.51 -15.19
CA PRO A 160 -8.31 -6.82 -16.39
C PRO A 160 -7.49 -7.49 -17.51
N GLU A 161 -6.19 -7.21 -17.57
CA GLU A 161 -5.24 -7.84 -18.49
C GLU A 161 -4.82 -9.25 -18.06
N GLY A 162 -5.19 -9.66 -16.84
CA GLY A 162 -4.96 -10.97 -16.27
C GLY A 162 -3.65 -11.10 -15.49
N ASN A 163 -2.91 -10.02 -15.27
CA ASN A 163 -1.71 -10.04 -14.45
C ASN A 163 -2.09 -10.17 -12.97
N VAL A 164 -1.28 -10.92 -12.24
CA VAL A 164 -1.47 -11.17 -10.81
C VAL A 164 -0.46 -10.35 -10.01
N SER A 165 -0.92 -9.68 -8.95
CA SER A 165 -0.04 -8.94 -8.03
C SER A 165 -0.50 -9.02 -6.58
N LEU A 166 0.45 -8.88 -5.65
CA LEU A 166 0.17 -8.82 -4.21
C LEU A 166 -0.24 -7.41 -3.77
N GLN A 167 -1.42 -7.29 -3.17
CA GLN A 167 -1.97 -6.02 -2.69
C GLN A 167 -2.51 -6.11 -1.28
N ILE A 168 -2.61 -4.93 -0.65
CA ILE A 168 -3.42 -4.76 0.56
C ILE A 168 -4.83 -4.44 0.07
N VAL A 169 -5.78 -5.33 0.31
CA VAL A 169 -7.18 -5.19 -0.15
C VAL A 169 -8.08 -4.97 1.05
N GLU A 170 -8.90 -3.93 0.97
CA GLU A 170 -9.91 -3.62 1.98
C GLU A 170 -11.28 -4.17 1.59
N SER A 171 -12.18 -4.34 2.58
CA SER A 171 -13.52 -4.88 2.33
C SER A 171 -14.32 -4.09 1.30
N ALA A 172 -14.06 -2.78 1.16
CA ALA A 172 -14.70 -1.92 0.17
C ALA A 172 -14.31 -2.25 -1.29
N GLN A 173 -13.26 -3.04 -1.51
CA GLN A 173 -12.80 -3.49 -2.84
C GLN A 173 -13.26 -4.90 -3.17
N VAL A 174 -13.96 -5.56 -2.25
CA VAL A 174 -14.39 -6.95 -2.39
C VAL A 174 -15.88 -6.96 -2.72
N ASP A 175 -16.25 -7.70 -3.76
CA ASP A 175 -17.65 -7.95 -4.07
C ASP A 175 -18.23 -8.96 -3.08
N MET A 176 -18.82 -8.45 -2.00
CA MET A 176 -19.46 -9.26 -0.96
C MET A 176 -20.72 -10.01 -1.44
N SER A 177 -21.22 -9.73 -2.65
CA SER A 177 -22.29 -10.51 -3.26
C SER A 177 -21.78 -11.76 -3.97
N SER A 178 -20.50 -11.80 -4.32
CA SER A 178 -19.82 -12.98 -4.84
C SER A 178 -19.41 -13.90 -3.68
N GLU A 179 -19.97 -15.11 -3.67
CA GLU A 179 -19.61 -16.14 -2.69
C GLU A 179 -18.13 -16.48 -2.72
N GLU A 180 -17.54 -16.61 -3.91
CA GLU A 180 -16.10 -16.90 -4.07
C GLU A 180 -15.22 -15.80 -3.46
N GLN A 181 -15.49 -14.53 -3.78
CA GLN A 181 -14.68 -13.42 -3.23
C GLN A 181 -14.85 -13.27 -1.72
N ARG A 182 -16.09 -13.46 -1.23
CA ARG A 182 -16.38 -13.43 0.20
C ARG A 182 -15.62 -14.54 0.93
N ASP A 183 -15.64 -15.77 0.42
CA ASP A 183 -14.97 -16.90 1.04
C ASP A 183 -13.44 -16.71 1.07
N ILE A 184 -12.85 -16.18 -0.01
CA ILE A 184 -11.44 -15.80 -0.04
C ILE A 184 -11.15 -14.74 1.03
N PHE A 185 -11.95 -13.68 1.11
CA PHE A 185 -11.76 -12.60 2.06
C PHE A 185 -11.86 -13.09 3.51
N ASP A 186 -12.88 -13.88 3.81
CA ASP A 186 -13.15 -14.43 5.15
C ASP A 186 -12.10 -15.48 5.58
N SER A 187 -11.42 -16.13 4.62
CA SER A 187 -10.31 -17.04 4.90
C SER A 187 -9.02 -16.34 5.33
N SER A 188 -8.95 -15.01 5.22
CA SER A 188 -7.73 -14.25 5.50
C SER A 188 -7.35 -14.32 6.98
N THR A 189 -6.12 -14.77 7.23
CA THR A 189 -5.57 -14.95 8.57
C THR A 189 -4.84 -13.73 9.10
N HIS A 190 -4.59 -12.73 8.24
CA HIS A 190 -3.72 -11.59 8.54
C HIS A 190 -4.33 -10.28 8.05
N PHE A 191 -3.93 -9.18 8.68
CA PHE A 191 -4.22 -7.83 8.20
C PHE A 191 -2.98 -6.93 8.30
N ASN A 192 -3.00 -5.83 7.55
CA ASN A 192 -1.95 -4.84 7.58
C ASN A 192 -2.29 -3.76 8.64
N PRO A 193 -1.45 -3.56 9.68
CA PRO A 193 -1.62 -2.51 10.68
C PRO A 193 -1.14 -1.14 10.18
N VAL A 194 -0.98 -0.98 8.87
CA VAL A 194 -0.29 0.13 8.22
C VAL A 194 1.17 0.24 8.70
N ASP A 195 1.86 -0.87 8.96
CA ASP A 195 3.32 -0.85 9.22
C ASP A 195 4.06 -1.13 7.91
N ILE A 196 4.36 -0.06 7.17
CA ILE A 196 4.90 -0.14 5.81
C ILE A 196 6.24 0.58 5.75
N VAL A 197 7.23 -0.06 5.14
CA VAL A 197 8.54 0.53 4.84
C VAL A 197 8.72 0.61 3.34
N CYS A 198 8.97 1.81 2.82
CA CYS A 198 9.01 2.12 1.40
C CYS A 198 10.41 2.53 0.93
N TRP A 199 10.71 2.19 -0.32
CA TRP A 199 11.84 2.69 -1.10
C TRP A 199 11.32 3.28 -2.42
N VAL A 200 11.63 4.56 -2.67
CA VAL A 200 11.01 5.37 -3.75
C VAL A 200 12.01 5.84 -4.82
N LYS A 201 13.19 5.21 -4.87
CA LYS A 201 14.25 5.53 -5.84
C LYS A 201 14.51 4.35 -6.78
N ASP A 202 14.82 4.66 -8.02
CA ASP A 202 15.20 3.68 -9.03
C ASP A 202 16.59 3.07 -8.76
N TRP A 203 17.00 2.12 -9.60
CA TRP A 203 18.30 1.45 -9.46
C TRP A 203 19.52 2.35 -9.69
N GLN A 204 19.31 3.56 -10.21
CA GLN A 204 20.32 4.61 -10.43
C GLN A 204 20.31 5.68 -9.32
N GLY A 205 19.33 5.64 -8.41
CA GLY A 205 19.15 6.60 -7.34
C GLY A 205 18.22 7.76 -7.65
N ASN A 206 17.60 7.81 -8.84
CA ASN A 206 16.62 8.84 -9.17
C ASN A 206 15.29 8.54 -8.49
N ARG A 207 14.55 9.58 -8.07
CA ARG A 207 13.21 9.39 -7.51
C ARG A 207 12.23 8.96 -8.59
N PHE A 208 11.39 7.99 -8.28
CA PHE A 208 10.22 7.69 -9.08
C PHE A 208 9.19 8.82 -8.96
N ASP A 209 8.46 9.08 -10.05
CA ASP A 209 7.20 9.80 -9.96
C ASP A 209 6.12 8.80 -9.54
N LEU A 210 5.75 8.83 -8.26
CA LEU A 210 4.86 7.82 -7.66
C LEU A 210 3.46 7.81 -8.29
N LYS A 211 3.05 8.90 -8.94
CA LYS A 211 1.77 9.01 -9.65
C LYS A 211 1.65 8.05 -10.83
N LYS A 212 2.78 7.60 -11.39
CA LYS A 212 2.82 6.62 -12.47
C LYS A 212 2.52 5.18 -12.01
N TYR A 213 2.46 4.95 -10.70
CA TYR A 213 2.30 3.62 -10.10
C TYR A 213 0.98 3.47 -9.33
N VAL A 214 -0.03 4.26 -9.72
CA VAL A 214 -1.37 4.32 -9.11
C VAL A 214 -2.38 3.63 -10.02
N ASP A 215 -3.26 2.81 -9.44
CA ASP A 215 -4.51 2.42 -10.11
C ASP A 215 -5.54 3.53 -9.91
N THR A 216 -5.80 4.30 -10.96
CA THR A 216 -6.74 5.43 -10.92
C THR A 216 -8.20 5.01 -10.82
N ASN A 217 -8.51 3.73 -11.07
CA ASN A 217 -9.86 3.19 -11.00
C ASN A 217 -10.21 2.68 -9.59
N ALA A 218 -9.22 2.50 -8.71
CA ALA A 218 -9.40 2.03 -7.33
C ALA A 218 -9.93 3.13 -6.38
N VAL A 219 -10.82 4.00 -6.88
CA VAL A 219 -11.49 5.05 -6.10
C VAL A 219 -12.60 4.48 -5.23
N PHE A 220 -12.90 5.14 -4.12
CA PHE A 220 -14.01 4.76 -3.23
C PHE A 220 -15.12 5.80 -3.24
N ILE A 221 -16.36 5.34 -3.13
CA ILE A 221 -17.50 6.23 -2.87
C ILE A 221 -17.97 5.95 -1.45
N THR A 222 -17.85 6.94 -0.57
CA THR A 222 -18.32 6.82 0.81
C THR A 222 -19.60 7.62 1.03
N THR A 223 -20.57 7.00 1.68
CA THR A 223 -21.80 7.67 2.13
C THR A 223 -21.58 8.24 3.52
N LYS A 224 -21.89 9.52 3.69
CA LYS A 224 -21.79 10.24 4.97
C LYS A 224 -23.06 11.07 5.18
N SER A 225 -23.21 11.64 6.37
CA SER A 225 -24.25 12.62 6.65
C SER A 225 -23.63 13.94 7.13
N LYS A 226 -24.25 15.06 6.72
CA LYS A 226 -23.95 16.39 7.23
C LYS A 226 -25.24 17.16 7.43
N ASP A 227 -25.42 17.74 8.62
CA ASP A 227 -26.61 18.51 8.99
C ASP A 227 -27.94 17.76 8.72
N GLY A 228 -27.95 16.44 8.95
CA GLY A 228 -29.11 15.58 8.72
C GLY A 228 -29.39 15.22 7.25
N LYS A 229 -28.54 15.65 6.31
CA LYS A 229 -28.63 15.26 4.89
C LYS A 229 -27.54 14.25 4.54
N GLU A 230 -27.92 13.22 3.80
CA GLU A 230 -26.97 12.25 3.25
C GLU A 230 -26.22 12.85 2.06
N LEU A 231 -24.97 12.44 1.93
CA LEU A 231 -24.08 12.81 0.84
C LEU A 231 -23.18 11.65 0.47
N LYS A 232 -22.70 11.67 -0.77
CA LYS A 232 -21.64 10.81 -1.26
C LYS A 232 -20.38 11.64 -1.47
N ALA A 233 -19.23 11.08 -1.09
CA ALA A 233 -17.93 11.67 -1.35
C ALA A 233 -17.06 10.65 -2.09
N LEU A 234 -16.30 11.13 -3.06
CA LEU A 234 -15.28 10.33 -3.73
C LEU A 234 -14.00 10.37 -2.89
N GLU A 235 -13.39 9.24 -2.59
CA GLU A 235 -12.05 9.17 -2.04
C GLU A 235 -11.10 8.71 -3.14
N LEU A 236 -9.91 9.31 -3.16
CA LEU A 236 -8.85 8.95 -4.10
C LEU A 236 -8.42 7.50 -3.86
N PRO A 237 -7.75 6.86 -4.83
CA PRO A 237 -7.18 5.54 -4.62
C PRO A 237 -6.34 5.54 -3.35
N GLY A 238 -6.74 4.74 -2.38
CA GLY A 238 -6.15 4.80 -1.05
C GLY A 238 -4.66 4.47 -1.10
N LEU A 239 -3.85 5.09 -0.23
CA LEU A 239 -2.39 5.09 -0.36
C LEU A 239 -1.81 3.68 -0.58
N TRP A 240 -2.21 2.71 0.23
CA TRP A 240 -1.71 1.33 0.16
C TRP A 240 -2.58 0.39 -0.69
N ASN A 241 -3.82 0.75 -1.00
CA ASN A 241 -4.80 -0.10 -1.65
C ASN A 241 -5.27 0.42 -3.02
N GLY A 242 -4.53 1.36 -3.61
CA GLY A 242 -4.69 1.84 -4.99
C GLY A 242 -3.58 2.80 -5.42
N GLY A 243 -3.17 3.72 -4.54
CA GLY A 243 -2.03 4.62 -4.72
C GLY A 243 -0.67 3.91 -4.86
N MET A 244 -0.60 2.65 -4.41
CA MET A 244 0.58 1.79 -4.50
C MET A 244 0.33 0.53 -5.34
N ALA A 245 -0.67 0.54 -6.22
CA ALA A 245 -1.10 -0.65 -6.96
C ALA A 245 0.04 -1.28 -7.79
N TYR A 246 0.89 -0.47 -8.42
CA TYR A 246 1.96 -0.98 -9.28
C TYR A 246 3.33 -1.04 -8.59
N TRP A 247 3.35 -1.12 -7.25
CA TRP A 247 4.58 -1.24 -6.47
C TRP A 247 4.98 -2.70 -6.28
N ASN A 248 6.28 -2.97 -6.22
CA ASN A 248 6.80 -4.24 -5.74
C ASN A 248 6.44 -4.37 -4.25
N SER A 249 5.67 -5.41 -3.92
CA SER A 249 5.05 -5.57 -2.60
C SER A 249 5.50 -6.87 -1.95
N ILE A 250 5.98 -6.79 -0.71
CA ILE A 250 6.36 -7.96 0.08
C ILE A 250 5.69 -7.90 1.45
N PHE A 251 5.10 -9.01 1.86
CA PHE A 251 4.39 -9.13 3.12
C PHE A 251 5.16 -10.03 4.09
N ILE A 252 5.33 -9.56 5.32
CA ILE A 252 6.09 -10.27 6.37
C ILE A 252 5.22 -10.37 7.61
N GLU A 253 4.96 -11.58 8.11
CA GLU A 253 4.32 -11.77 9.40
C GLU A 253 5.18 -11.13 10.51
N VAL A 254 4.59 -10.24 11.29
CA VAL A 254 5.19 -9.59 12.45
C VAL A 254 4.34 -9.87 13.70
N PRO A 255 4.93 -9.88 14.90
CA PRO A 255 4.19 -10.18 16.12
C PRO A 255 3.14 -9.13 16.41
N PHE A 256 2.01 -9.55 16.99
CA PHE A 256 0.88 -8.69 17.31
C PHE A 256 1.25 -7.45 18.14
N ILE A 257 2.31 -7.52 18.96
CA ILE A 257 2.80 -6.39 19.76
C ILE A 257 3.24 -5.16 18.93
N THR A 258 3.41 -5.28 17.61
CA THR A 258 3.65 -4.13 16.72
C THR A 258 2.38 -3.35 16.38
N PHE A 259 1.21 -3.84 16.80
CA PHE A 259 -0.08 -3.23 16.56
C PHE A 259 -0.85 -2.97 17.86
N ASN A 260 -0.87 -1.70 18.28
CA ASN A 260 -1.56 -1.22 19.48
C ASN A 260 -2.31 0.09 19.16
N PRO A 261 -3.43 0.01 18.41
CA PRO A 261 -4.20 1.19 18.05
C PRO A 261 -5.01 1.72 19.23
N VAL A 262 -5.07 3.04 19.36
CA VAL A 262 -5.97 3.74 20.30
C VAL A 262 -7.06 4.45 19.49
N LYS A 263 -8.20 3.76 19.28
CA LYS A 263 -9.35 4.30 18.52
C LYS A 263 -10.34 5.03 19.42
N LYS A 264 -10.44 4.62 20.69
CA LYS A 264 -11.31 5.19 21.73
C LYS A 264 -10.51 5.39 23.01
N VAL A 265 -10.97 6.31 23.87
CA VAL A 265 -10.32 6.58 25.18
C VAL A 265 -10.19 5.30 26.03
N VAL A 266 -11.18 4.41 25.98
CA VAL A 266 -11.15 3.12 26.70
C VAL A 266 -10.06 2.17 26.22
N ASP A 267 -9.51 2.35 25.01
CA ASP A 267 -8.41 1.51 24.53
C ASP A 267 -7.13 1.75 25.35
N LEU A 268 -6.97 2.93 25.96
CA LEU A 268 -5.85 3.24 26.86
C LEU A 268 -5.84 2.40 28.15
N LEU A 269 -6.94 1.73 28.48
CA LEU A 269 -7.02 0.84 29.65
C LEU A 269 -6.48 -0.56 29.38
N ARG A 270 -6.16 -0.90 28.12
CA ARG A 270 -5.54 -2.20 27.78
C ARG A 270 -4.12 -2.26 28.37
N GLU A 271 -3.68 -3.46 28.76
CA GLU A 271 -2.36 -3.68 29.38
C GLU A 271 -1.19 -3.14 28.55
N ASN A 272 -1.32 -3.10 27.22
CA ASN A 272 -0.28 -2.58 26.33
C ASN A 272 -0.17 -1.05 26.35
N HIS A 273 -1.10 -0.35 27.00
CA HIS A 273 -1.10 1.12 27.15
C HIS A 273 -0.94 1.58 28.61
N GLN A 274 -0.97 0.67 29.58
CA GLN A 274 -0.64 0.93 31.00
C GLN A 274 0.87 0.84 31.26
#